data_AF-A0A3Q2QMZ8-F1
#
_entry.id   AF-A0A3Q2QMZ8-F1
#
_cell.length_a   1.000
_cell.length_b   1.000
_cell.length_c   1.000
_cell.angle_alpha   90.00
_cell.angle_beta   90.00
_cell.angle_gamma   90.00
#
_symmetry.space_group_name_H-M   'P 1'
#
loop_
_entity.id
_entity.type
_entity.pdbx_description
1 polymer ?
#
loop_
_entity_poly.entity_id
_entity_poly.type
_entity_poly.pdbx_seq_one_letter_code
_entity_poly.pdbx_strand_id
1 'polypeptide(L)'
;MRVHARSGFADKSARARGSAAVTLPPATKETGPDLTPGIGTSAGDASFWLSQPHSLKAPPIQVKIRWHNSRRGGTPPGAQTMASHSASISPDRRFLIFFDFDETIVDETSDDMVVQAAPGQHLPGWLKDTYQPGRYNEYMQRVLAYLAEQGVTESDLRGIMEKIPASPGMLTLFQFLRTRPAKDFEVVLLSDANTFFIESWLRRAGVRQLFHRIFTNPATFNKNGRLVLRPFHSHECQRCPDNMCKQVVVRDYVARRTQERGRPFQRIFYVGDGANDFCPALSLGPRDVAFPRRDFPMHRLITETHEAMPGEFKAVTVPWVSGEEVIMRLRKHVAE
;
A
#
# COMPACT_ATOMS: atom_id res chain seq x y z
N MET A 1 -68.39 7.74 -26.45
CA MET A 1 -68.09 8.58 -27.63
C MET A 1 -67.61 7.69 -28.77
N ARG A 2 -68.01 7.99 -30.03
CA ARG A 2 -67.66 7.25 -31.27
C ARG A 2 -66.37 7.84 -31.88
N VAL A 3 -65.37 7.03 -32.27
CA VAL A 3 -65.11 6.38 -33.58
C VAL A 3 -64.64 7.31 -34.73
N HIS A 4 -63.34 7.18 -35.06
CA HIS A 4 -62.63 7.20 -36.37
C HIS A 4 -62.63 8.36 -37.41
N ALA A 5 -61.39 8.67 -37.86
CA ALA A 5 -60.84 8.57 -39.24
C ALA A 5 -60.65 9.79 -40.19
N ARG A 6 -59.39 9.93 -40.68
CA ARG A 6 -58.90 10.35 -42.04
C ARG A 6 -59.28 11.77 -42.52
N SER A 7 -58.66 12.49 -43.48
CA SER A 7 -57.47 12.40 -44.39
C SER A 7 -57.13 13.86 -44.85
N GLY A 8 -56.11 14.24 -45.63
CA GLY A 8 -55.03 13.57 -46.39
C GLY A 8 -54.80 14.23 -47.79
N PHE A 9 -53.56 14.23 -48.33
CA PHE A 9 -53.13 14.80 -49.65
C PHE A 9 -53.18 16.35 -49.79
N ALA A 10 -52.42 17.05 -50.67
CA ALA A 10 -51.13 16.77 -51.34
C ALA A 10 -50.51 18.05 -52.00
N ASP A 11 -49.17 18.09 -52.04
CA ASP A 11 -48.25 18.43 -53.16
C ASP A 11 -48.58 19.54 -54.21
N LYS A 12 -47.64 20.50 -54.41
CA LYS A 12 -46.92 20.77 -55.70
C LYS A 12 -45.93 21.96 -55.70
N SER A 13 -44.65 21.65 -55.96
CA SER A 13 -43.65 22.31 -56.87
C SER A 13 -43.76 23.82 -57.23
N ALA A 14 -42.69 24.64 -57.35
CA ALA A 14 -41.48 24.42 -58.19
C ALA A 14 -40.45 25.60 -58.19
N ARG A 15 -39.15 25.29 -58.46
CA ARG A 15 -38.08 26.10 -59.13
C ARG A 15 -37.58 27.43 -58.47
N ALA A 16 -36.33 27.91 -58.64
CA ALA A 16 -35.05 27.30 -59.11
C ALA A 16 -33.84 28.29 -58.96
N ARG A 17 -32.61 27.74 -59.15
CA ARG A 17 -31.30 28.36 -59.52
C ARG A 17 -30.31 28.73 -58.40
N GLY A 18 -29.04 28.39 -58.65
CA GLY A 18 -27.84 28.81 -57.89
C GLY A 18 -26.75 27.74 -57.96
N SER A 19 -25.71 27.93 -58.79
CA SER A 19 -24.66 26.92 -59.06
C SER A 19 -23.26 27.41 -58.68
N ALA A 20 -22.43 26.53 -58.13
CA ALA A 20 -20.96 26.58 -58.17
C ALA A 20 -20.37 25.18 -57.85
N ALA A 21 -19.23 24.82 -58.45
CA ALA A 21 -18.64 23.46 -58.40
C ALA A 21 -17.09 23.50 -58.29
N VAL A 22 -16.42 22.34 -58.52
CA VAL A 22 -14.96 22.09 -58.75
C VAL A 22 -14.09 21.99 -57.47
N THR A 23 -13.23 20.96 -57.20
CA THR A 23 -12.97 19.59 -57.74
C THR A 23 -12.21 18.72 -56.68
N LEU A 24 -12.04 17.41 -56.92
CA LEU A 24 -11.10 16.50 -56.23
C LEU A 24 -9.97 16.03 -57.19
N PRO A 25 -8.74 15.73 -56.71
CA PRO A 25 -7.72 14.97 -57.45
C PRO A 25 -7.65 13.47 -57.04
N PRO A 26 -6.96 12.60 -57.82
CA PRO A 26 -7.20 11.14 -57.81
C PRO A 26 -6.13 10.30 -57.07
N ALA A 27 -6.41 8.99 -56.95
CA ALA A 27 -5.52 7.98 -56.38
C ALA A 27 -4.69 7.22 -57.44
N THR A 28 -3.55 6.66 -57.02
CA THR A 28 -2.71 5.74 -57.81
C THR A 28 -2.53 4.39 -57.09
N LYS A 29 -2.30 3.32 -57.86
CA LYS A 29 -1.99 1.94 -57.42
C LYS A 29 -0.52 1.63 -57.69
N GLU A 30 0.07 0.70 -56.92
CA GLU A 30 0.97 -0.41 -57.35
C GLU A 30 1.48 -1.14 -56.08
N THR A 31 1.10 -2.40 -55.80
CA THR A 31 1.64 -3.74 -56.19
C THR A 31 2.41 -4.43 -55.05
N GLY A 32 2.13 -5.71 -54.80
CA GLY A 32 2.82 -6.57 -53.81
C GLY A 32 4.09 -7.25 -54.36
N PRO A 33 4.67 -8.25 -53.65
CA PRO A 33 3.96 -9.53 -53.45
C PRO A 33 4.11 -10.25 -52.08
N ASP A 34 3.29 -11.30 -51.96
CA ASP A 34 3.14 -12.40 -50.98
C ASP A 34 4.30 -12.86 -50.07
N LEU A 35 3.93 -13.35 -48.86
CA LEU A 35 4.04 -14.79 -48.47
C LEU A 35 3.56 -15.11 -47.03
N THR A 36 2.33 -15.65 -46.91
CA THR A 36 1.81 -16.68 -45.94
C THR A 36 1.97 -16.57 -44.39
N PRO A 37 1.11 -17.24 -43.58
CA PRO A 37 0.78 -16.79 -42.21
C PRO A 37 1.44 -17.57 -41.05
N GLY A 38 1.63 -16.88 -39.91
CA GLY A 38 2.13 -17.45 -38.65
C GLY A 38 1.34 -16.99 -37.41
N ILE A 39 0.64 -17.94 -36.82
CA ILE A 39 0.01 -18.02 -35.47
C ILE A 39 0.35 -16.85 -34.51
N GLY A 40 -0.68 -16.15 -34.04
CA GLY A 40 -0.53 -15.03 -33.11
C GLY A 40 -0.53 -15.42 -31.62
N THR A 41 0.09 -14.57 -30.81
CA THR A 41 -0.15 -14.41 -29.38
C THR A 41 -0.21 -12.92 -29.04
N SER A 42 -1.42 -12.38 -28.87
CA SER A 42 -1.59 -11.00 -28.39
C SER A 42 -1.34 -10.94 -26.88
N ALA A 43 -0.11 -10.65 -26.48
CA ALA A 43 0.14 -10.16 -25.12
C ALA A 43 -0.51 -8.78 -25.00
N GLY A 44 -1.55 -8.66 -24.19
CA GLY A 44 -2.18 -7.37 -23.90
C GLY A 44 -1.23 -6.47 -23.11
N ASP A 45 -1.10 -5.22 -23.54
CA ASP A 45 -0.21 -4.23 -22.91
C ASP A 45 -0.59 -3.92 -21.46
N ALA A 46 0.05 -4.61 -20.51
CA ALA A 46 0.12 -4.25 -19.10
C ALA A 46 1.20 -3.18 -18.81
N SER A 47 1.69 -2.49 -19.85
CA SER A 47 2.87 -1.61 -19.84
C SER A 47 2.57 -0.14 -19.49
N PHE A 48 1.29 0.24 -19.41
CA PHE A 48 0.86 1.65 -19.23
C PHE A 48 1.13 2.21 -17.82
N TRP A 49 1.22 1.36 -16.79
CA TRP A 49 1.50 1.81 -15.41
C TRP A 49 3.00 1.92 -15.10
N LEU A 50 3.86 1.20 -15.83
CA LEU A 50 5.32 1.28 -15.70
C LEU A 50 5.95 2.53 -16.33
N SER A 51 5.14 3.39 -16.97
CA SER A 51 5.60 4.54 -17.78
C SER A 51 5.11 5.91 -17.27
N GLN A 52 4.35 5.96 -16.19
CA GLN A 52 4.12 7.20 -15.43
C GLN A 52 5.24 7.37 -14.39
N PRO A 53 6.05 8.45 -14.45
CA PRO A 53 7.14 8.60 -13.50
C PRO A 53 6.60 8.86 -12.09
N HIS A 54 7.01 8.03 -11.11
CA HIS A 54 7.02 8.36 -9.68
C HIS A 54 8.07 9.45 -9.36
N SER A 55 8.14 10.47 -10.22
CA SER A 55 9.00 11.63 -10.19
C SER A 55 8.20 12.85 -10.66
N LEU A 56 7.05 13.08 -10.02
CA LEU A 56 6.77 14.45 -9.63
C LEU A 56 7.87 14.84 -8.65
N LYS A 57 8.89 15.53 -9.16
CA LYS A 57 9.86 16.24 -8.34
C LYS A 57 9.06 17.14 -7.38
N ALA A 58 8.93 16.71 -6.13
CA ALA A 58 8.61 17.67 -5.08
C ALA A 58 9.69 18.76 -5.18
N PRO A 59 9.33 20.06 -5.27
CA PRO A 59 10.33 21.11 -5.13
C PRO A 59 11.03 20.87 -3.78
N PRO A 60 12.35 21.11 -3.67
CA PRO A 60 13.08 20.85 -2.44
C PRO A 60 12.40 21.62 -1.31
N ILE A 61 11.68 20.90 -0.44
CA ILE A 61 10.95 21.51 0.65
C ILE A 61 12.01 21.96 1.64
N GLN A 62 12.39 23.24 1.56
CA GLN A 62 13.15 23.90 2.60
C GLN A 62 12.28 24.01 3.86
N VAL A 63 12.12 22.89 4.55
CA VAL A 63 11.51 22.84 5.88
C VAL A 63 12.45 23.59 6.81
N LYS A 64 12.17 24.88 7.04
CA LYS A 64 12.75 25.62 8.17
C LYS A 64 12.23 25.00 9.46
N ILE A 65 12.93 24.00 9.97
CA ILE A 65 12.58 23.30 11.20
C ILE A 65 12.66 24.29 12.37
N ARG A 66 11.50 24.67 12.92
CA ARG A 66 11.41 25.51 14.12
C ARG A 66 10.86 24.70 15.28
N TRP A 67 11.75 23.97 15.94
CA TRP A 67 11.45 23.12 17.10
C TRP A 67 10.62 23.86 18.16
N HIS A 68 9.41 23.38 18.45
CA HIS A 68 8.63 23.79 19.61
C HIS A 68 8.33 22.55 20.44
N ASN A 69 8.91 22.51 21.65
CA ASN A 69 8.58 21.48 22.64
C ASN A 69 7.21 21.82 23.25
N SER A 70 6.15 21.14 22.81
CA SER A 70 4.87 21.14 23.52
C SER A 70 4.65 19.79 24.19
N ARG A 71 4.73 19.76 25.52
CA ARG A 71 4.21 18.65 26.32
C ARG A 71 2.75 18.93 26.64
N ARG A 72 1.84 18.07 26.18
CA ARG A 72 0.57 17.81 26.86
C ARG A 72 0.06 16.44 26.43
N GLY A 73 -0.22 15.58 27.40
CA GLY A 73 -0.74 14.24 27.15
C GLY A 73 -2.26 14.21 27.16
N GLY A 74 -2.83 13.41 26.28
CA GLY A 74 -4.23 13.01 26.28
C GLY A 74 -4.35 11.71 25.49
N THR A 75 -4.84 10.64 26.11
CA THR A 75 -4.96 9.33 25.47
C THR A 75 -6.21 9.31 24.59
N PRO A 76 -6.11 9.10 23.26
CA PRO A 76 -7.29 8.99 22.41
C PRO A 76 -7.99 7.64 22.63
N PRO A 77 -9.33 7.59 22.78
CA PRO A 77 -10.05 6.33 22.86
C PRO A 77 -10.28 5.74 21.45
N GLY A 78 -10.10 4.42 21.30
CA GLY A 78 -10.78 3.65 20.23
C GLY A 78 -9.96 3.03 19.10
N ALA A 79 -8.64 2.92 19.19
CA ALA A 79 -7.87 2.14 18.20
C ALA A 79 -8.17 0.62 18.31
N GLN A 80 -8.93 0.07 17.35
CA GLN A 80 -9.31 -1.35 17.32
C GLN A 80 -8.10 -2.25 17.01
N THR A 81 -7.41 -2.70 18.06
CA THR A 81 -6.24 -3.56 17.96
C THR A 81 -6.66 -5.03 17.84
N MET A 82 -6.39 -5.67 16.70
CA MET A 82 -6.66 -7.10 16.50
C MET A 82 -5.61 -7.97 17.20
N ALA A 83 -5.87 -8.27 18.47
CA ALA A 83 -5.10 -9.23 19.25
C ALA A 83 -5.34 -10.67 18.75
N SER A 84 -4.28 -11.38 18.37
CA SER A 84 -4.36 -12.83 18.17
C SER A 84 -4.76 -13.53 19.48
N HIS A 85 -5.67 -14.50 19.39
CA HIS A 85 -6.10 -15.36 20.50
C HIS A 85 -5.05 -16.46 20.78
N SER A 86 -3.78 -16.08 20.96
CA SER A 86 -2.72 -17.00 21.38
C SER A 86 -2.24 -16.67 22.81
N ALA A 87 -1.71 -17.70 23.47
CA ALA A 87 -1.45 -17.74 24.91
C ALA A 87 -0.65 -16.53 25.45
N SER A 88 -0.84 -16.26 26.75
CA SER A 88 -0.14 -15.22 27.51
C SER A 88 1.35 -15.18 27.19
N ILE A 89 1.81 -14.07 26.62
CA ILE A 89 3.20 -13.91 26.23
C ILE A 89 4.09 -13.74 27.46
N SER A 90 5.16 -14.54 27.52
CA SER A 90 6.24 -14.29 28.47
C SER A 90 6.74 -12.85 28.28
N PRO A 91 6.79 -12.04 29.35
CA PRO A 91 7.34 -10.69 29.30
C PRO A 91 8.84 -10.69 28.95
N ASP A 92 9.49 -11.86 28.90
CA ASP A 92 10.94 -11.94 28.87
C ASP A 92 11.58 -11.71 27.50
N ARG A 93 10.76 -11.64 26.43
CA ARG A 93 11.20 -11.38 25.06
C ARG A 93 12.23 -10.26 24.98
N ARG A 94 13.44 -10.60 24.52
CA ARG A 94 14.61 -9.71 24.48
C ARG A 94 14.44 -8.59 23.47
N PHE A 95 13.90 -8.92 22.31
CA PHE A 95 13.87 -8.10 21.10
C PHE A 95 12.45 -7.86 20.62
N LEU A 96 12.24 -6.73 19.98
CA LEU A 96 11.00 -6.38 19.28
C LEU A 96 11.33 -6.11 17.81
N ILE A 97 10.59 -6.72 16.89
CA ILE A 97 10.72 -6.47 15.45
C ILE A 97 9.36 -6.06 14.86
N PHE A 98 9.36 -4.90 14.21
CA PHE A 98 8.25 -4.40 13.41
C PHE A 98 8.49 -4.71 11.93
N PHE A 99 7.42 -4.99 11.20
CA PHE A 99 7.39 -5.13 9.75
C PHE A 99 6.29 -4.25 9.16
N ASP A 100 6.56 -3.51 8.08
CA ASP A 100 5.50 -3.10 7.14
C ASP A 100 4.95 -4.33 6.37
N PHE A 101 3.98 -4.15 5.48
CA PHE A 101 3.37 -5.22 4.70
C PHE A 101 3.66 -5.08 3.19
N ASP A 102 3.11 -4.06 2.57
CA ASP A 102 3.30 -3.70 1.16
C ASP A 102 4.78 -3.47 0.87
N GLU A 103 5.27 -3.96 -0.27
CA GLU A 103 6.68 -3.86 -0.69
C GLU A 103 7.73 -4.29 0.36
N THR A 104 7.32 -5.02 1.41
CA THR A 104 8.16 -5.40 2.55
C THR A 104 7.95 -6.86 2.93
N ILE A 105 6.72 -7.27 3.22
CA ILE A 105 6.34 -8.68 3.42
C ILE A 105 5.93 -9.29 2.08
N VAL A 106 5.14 -8.53 1.31
CA VAL A 106 4.73 -8.86 -0.06
C VAL A 106 5.54 -8.05 -1.06
N ASP A 107 5.81 -8.63 -2.22
CA ASP A 107 6.68 -8.05 -3.25
C ASP A 107 5.96 -7.10 -4.23
N GLU A 108 4.80 -6.59 -3.81
CA GLU A 108 3.91 -5.71 -4.57
C GLU A 108 3.18 -4.77 -3.59
N THR A 109 2.55 -3.71 -4.09
CA THR A 109 1.61 -2.88 -3.33
C THR A 109 0.20 -3.45 -3.37
N SER A 110 -0.39 -3.81 -2.22
CA SER A 110 -1.70 -4.48 -2.18
C SER A 110 -2.87 -3.62 -2.68
N ASP A 111 -2.76 -2.30 -2.56
CA ASP A 111 -3.74 -1.36 -3.10
C ASP A 111 -3.68 -1.21 -4.64
N ASP A 112 -2.54 -1.46 -5.27
CA ASP A 112 -2.46 -1.57 -6.73
C ASP A 112 -2.98 -2.94 -7.19
N MET A 113 -2.67 -4.00 -6.44
CA MET A 113 -3.19 -5.33 -6.70
C MET A 113 -4.72 -5.39 -6.65
N VAL A 114 -5.40 -4.62 -5.79
CA VAL A 114 -6.87 -4.62 -5.75
C VAL A 114 -7.51 -4.01 -7.02
N VAL A 115 -6.78 -3.22 -7.81
CA VAL A 115 -7.26 -2.72 -9.13
C VAL A 115 -7.46 -3.86 -10.12
N GLN A 116 -6.76 -4.99 -9.95
CA GLN A 116 -6.95 -6.21 -10.76
C GLN A 116 -8.36 -6.82 -10.62
N ALA A 117 -9.12 -6.41 -9.59
CA ALA A 117 -10.53 -6.79 -9.42
C ALA A 117 -11.49 -6.00 -10.31
N ALA A 118 -11.07 -4.85 -10.86
CA ALA A 118 -11.94 -4.00 -11.67
C ALA A 118 -12.32 -4.69 -12.99
N PRO A 119 -13.50 -4.39 -13.57
CA PRO A 119 -13.83 -4.82 -14.93
C PRO A 119 -12.75 -4.40 -15.92
N GLY A 120 -12.19 -5.36 -16.65
CA GLY A 120 -11.07 -5.12 -17.57
C GLY A 120 -9.76 -4.69 -16.89
N GLN A 121 -9.61 -4.88 -15.57
CA GLN A 121 -8.41 -4.58 -14.76
C GLN A 121 -8.01 -3.09 -14.72
N HIS A 122 -8.95 -2.18 -14.99
CA HIS A 122 -8.69 -0.74 -15.03
C HIS A 122 -9.77 0.06 -14.30
N LEU A 123 -9.34 1.03 -13.48
CA LEU A 123 -10.26 2.03 -12.92
C LEU A 123 -10.68 3.06 -13.99
N PRO A 124 -11.92 3.58 -13.94
CA PRO A 124 -12.34 4.71 -14.77
C PRO A 124 -11.50 5.97 -14.52
N GLY A 125 -11.28 6.79 -15.56
CA GLY A 125 -10.53 8.03 -15.45
C GLY A 125 -11.08 8.96 -14.36
N TRP A 126 -12.40 9.21 -14.38
CA TRP A 126 -13.08 10.05 -13.39
C TRP A 126 -12.83 9.65 -11.94
N LEU A 127 -12.56 8.37 -11.67
CA LEU A 127 -12.28 7.85 -10.33
C LEU A 127 -10.82 8.09 -9.94
N LYS A 128 -9.88 7.84 -10.86
CA LYS A 128 -8.44 8.13 -10.69
C LYS A 128 -8.21 9.62 -10.39
N ASP A 129 -8.89 10.50 -11.13
CA ASP A 129 -8.82 11.95 -11.00
C ASP A 129 -9.26 12.46 -9.62
N THR A 130 -9.90 11.61 -8.80
CA THR A 130 -10.32 11.98 -7.44
C THR A 130 -9.24 11.84 -6.36
N TYR A 131 -8.06 11.29 -6.70
CA TYR A 131 -6.93 11.18 -5.79
C TYR A 131 -6.43 12.56 -5.30
N GLN A 132 -6.07 12.64 -4.02
CA GLN A 132 -5.48 13.83 -3.40
C GLN A 132 -4.27 13.42 -2.56
N PRO A 133 -3.11 14.11 -2.66
CA PRO A 133 -1.94 13.84 -1.82
C PRO A 133 -2.29 13.83 -0.34
N GLY A 134 -1.78 12.84 0.40
CA GLY A 134 -2.04 12.66 1.84
C GLY A 134 -3.41 12.04 2.19
N ARG A 135 -4.36 11.95 1.24
CA ARG A 135 -5.73 11.46 1.46
C ARG A 135 -5.99 10.12 0.76
N TYR A 136 -4.97 9.27 0.73
CA TYR A 136 -4.99 8.00 0.02
C TYR A 136 -6.09 7.04 0.53
N ASN A 137 -6.31 6.99 1.85
CA ASN A 137 -7.38 6.17 2.43
C ASN A 137 -8.79 6.59 1.94
N GLU A 138 -9.04 7.89 1.76
CA GLU A 138 -10.31 8.40 1.18
C GLU A 138 -10.44 8.07 -0.32
N TYR A 139 -9.33 8.03 -1.05
CA TYR A 139 -9.28 7.51 -2.41
C TYR A 139 -9.61 6.01 -2.47
N MET A 140 -8.94 5.17 -1.68
CA MET A 140 -9.19 3.72 -1.67
C MET A 140 -10.61 3.36 -1.21
N GLN A 141 -11.21 4.14 -0.31
CA GLN A 141 -12.63 3.98 0.04
C GLN A 141 -13.59 4.20 -1.15
N ARG A 142 -13.23 5.07 -2.11
CA ARG A 142 -13.99 5.29 -3.36
C ARG A 142 -13.71 4.19 -4.38
N VAL A 143 -12.46 3.73 -4.49
CA VAL A 143 -12.11 2.55 -5.32
C VAL A 143 -12.90 1.32 -4.89
N LEU A 144 -12.93 1.00 -3.60
CA LEU A 144 -13.69 -0.14 -3.07
C LEU A 144 -15.21 0.06 -3.08
N ALA A 145 -15.69 1.31 -3.18
CA ALA A 145 -17.10 1.58 -3.51
C ALA A 145 -17.42 1.12 -4.93
N TYR A 146 -16.63 1.61 -5.89
CA TYR A 146 -16.77 1.30 -7.30
C TYR A 146 -16.65 -0.21 -7.56
N LEU A 147 -15.66 -0.90 -6.98
CA LEU A 147 -15.51 -2.35 -7.14
C LEU A 147 -16.76 -3.12 -6.66
N ALA A 148 -17.33 -2.76 -5.51
CA ALA A 148 -18.57 -3.36 -5.02
C ALA A 148 -19.78 -3.05 -5.93
N GLU A 149 -19.85 -1.84 -6.51
CA GLU A 149 -20.86 -1.46 -7.51
C GLU A 149 -20.70 -2.22 -8.84
N GLN A 150 -19.49 -2.66 -9.18
CA GLN A 150 -19.22 -3.55 -10.31
C GLN A 150 -19.45 -5.04 -10.00
N GLY A 151 -19.95 -5.38 -8.80
CA GLY A 151 -20.26 -6.75 -8.40
C GLY A 151 -19.06 -7.57 -7.90
N VAL A 152 -17.90 -6.94 -7.66
CA VAL A 152 -16.73 -7.62 -7.10
C VAL A 152 -17.05 -8.10 -5.68
N THR A 153 -16.84 -9.39 -5.42
CA THR A 153 -17.18 -10.02 -4.15
C THR A 153 -16.01 -10.04 -3.16
N GLU A 154 -16.30 -10.30 -1.88
CA GLU A 154 -15.26 -10.62 -0.89
C GLU A 154 -14.32 -11.75 -1.35
N SER A 155 -14.84 -12.75 -2.06
CA SER A 155 -14.05 -13.89 -2.54
C SER A 155 -13.06 -13.48 -3.64
N ASP A 156 -13.43 -12.54 -4.49
CA ASP A 156 -12.57 -12.05 -5.58
C ASP A 156 -11.42 -11.22 -5.00
N LEU A 157 -11.74 -10.27 -4.11
CA LEU A 157 -10.75 -9.46 -3.39
C LEU A 157 -9.77 -10.36 -2.62
N ARG A 158 -10.30 -11.32 -1.85
CA ARG A 158 -9.49 -12.31 -1.13
C ARG A 158 -8.61 -13.11 -2.08
N GLY A 159 -9.17 -13.62 -3.17
CA GLY A 159 -8.47 -14.45 -4.16
C GLY A 159 -7.36 -13.71 -4.92
N ILE A 160 -7.37 -12.38 -4.96
CA ILE A 160 -6.27 -11.55 -5.44
C ILE A 160 -5.22 -11.40 -4.33
N MET A 161 -5.63 -10.98 -3.12
CA MET A 161 -4.71 -10.80 -1.98
C MET A 161 -3.94 -12.08 -1.66
N GLU A 162 -4.58 -13.23 -1.71
CA GLU A 162 -3.97 -14.55 -1.45
C GLU A 162 -2.93 -15.01 -2.50
N LYS A 163 -2.81 -14.30 -3.64
CA LYS A 163 -1.86 -14.61 -4.72
C LYS A 163 -0.64 -13.69 -4.78
N ILE A 164 -0.63 -12.59 -4.00
CA ILE A 164 0.49 -11.65 -4.02
C ILE A 164 1.77 -12.37 -3.57
N PRO A 165 2.89 -12.28 -4.32
CA PRO A 165 4.14 -12.93 -3.93
C PRO A 165 4.67 -12.38 -2.60
N ALA A 166 5.38 -13.23 -1.84
CA ALA A 166 6.19 -12.76 -0.72
C ALA A 166 7.46 -12.08 -1.27
N SER A 167 7.94 -11.03 -0.62
CA SER A 167 9.25 -10.45 -0.95
C SER A 167 10.37 -11.51 -0.83
N PRO A 168 11.44 -11.42 -1.63
CA PRO A 168 12.55 -12.37 -1.62
C PRO A 168 13.00 -12.72 -0.20
N GLY A 169 13.06 -14.01 0.10
CA GLY A 169 13.51 -14.52 1.40
C GLY A 169 12.61 -14.26 2.61
N MET A 170 11.47 -13.55 2.46
CA MET A 170 10.65 -13.16 3.61
C MET A 170 10.06 -14.38 4.35
N LEU A 171 9.63 -15.40 3.62
CA LEU A 171 9.16 -16.65 4.23
C LEU A 171 10.29 -17.40 4.96
N THR A 172 11.53 -17.32 4.46
CA THR A 172 12.73 -17.82 5.16
C THR A 172 12.96 -17.07 6.48
N LEU A 173 12.83 -15.74 6.47
CA LEU A 173 12.95 -14.89 7.65
C LEU A 173 11.86 -15.21 8.69
N PHE A 174 10.61 -15.40 8.26
CA PHE A 174 9.53 -15.83 9.15
C PHE A 174 9.79 -17.22 9.76
N GLN A 175 10.31 -18.17 8.97
CA GLN A 175 10.68 -19.49 9.49
C GLN A 175 11.86 -19.40 10.48
N PHE A 176 12.85 -18.55 10.23
CA PHE A 176 13.91 -18.23 11.19
C PHE A 176 13.34 -17.66 12.50
N LEU A 177 12.45 -16.66 12.43
CA LEU A 177 11.83 -16.05 13.62
C LEU A 177 10.98 -17.06 14.41
N ARG A 178 10.22 -17.93 13.73
CA ARG A 178 9.41 -19.00 14.35
C ARG A 178 10.24 -20.08 15.05
N THR A 179 11.48 -20.31 14.61
CA THR A 179 12.37 -21.34 15.18
C THR A 179 13.29 -20.82 16.29
N ARG A 180 13.23 -19.52 16.60
CA ARG A 180 13.92 -18.96 17.77
C ARG A 180 13.24 -19.33 19.08
N PRO A 181 14.00 -19.45 20.19
CA PRO A 181 13.43 -19.52 21.54
C PRO A 181 12.39 -18.43 21.77
N ALA A 182 11.29 -18.76 22.46
CA ALA A 182 10.17 -17.84 22.71
C ALA A 182 10.54 -16.55 23.46
N LYS A 183 11.72 -16.53 24.10
CA LYS A 183 12.34 -15.39 24.79
C LYS A 183 13.13 -14.44 23.88
N ASP A 184 13.29 -14.72 22.59
CA ASP A 184 14.08 -13.86 21.70
C ASP A 184 13.22 -12.74 21.12
N PHE A 185 12.30 -13.04 20.20
CA PHE A 185 11.59 -12.03 19.41
C PHE A 185 10.10 -11.89 19.75
N GLU A 186 9.67 -10.64 19.92
CA GLU A 186 8.29 -10.20 19.74
C GLU A 186 8.12 -9.65 18.32
N VAL A 187 7.19 -10.20 17.54
CA VAL A 187 6.98 -9.82 16.14
C VAL A 187 5.65 -9.07 15.99
N VAL A 188 5.69 -7.90 15.37
CA VAL A 188 4.56 -6.98 15.17
C VAL A 188 4.49 -6.55 13.71
N LEU A 189 3.29 -6.48 13.15
CA LEU A 189 3.04 -5.89 11.83
C LEU A 189 2.46 -4.49 12.01
N LEU A 190 2.98 -3.51 11.27
CA LEU A 190 2.60 -2.11 11.31
C LEU A 190 2.53 -1.54 9.88
N SER A 191 1.35 -1.59 9.28
CA SER A 191 1.13 -1.27 7.86
C SER A 191 -0.03 -0.32 7.64
N ASP A 192 0.10 0.54 6.64
CA ASP A 192 -0.94 1.49 6.23
C ASP A 192 -1.94 0.93 5.20
N ALA A 193 -1.85 -0.36 4.86
CA ALA A 193 -2.93 -1.08 4.16
C ALA A 193 -4.13 -1.29 5.10
N ASN A 194 -4.77 -2.46 5.06
CA ASN A 194 -5.95 -2.73 5.87
C ASN A 194 -6.05 -4.15 6.43
N THR A 195 -6.87 -4.32 7.47
CA THR A 195 -7.02 -5.60 8.18
C THR A 195 -7.47 -6.76 7.29
N PHE A 196 -8.28 -6.51 6.25
CA PHE A 196 -8.79 -7.58 5.40
C PHE A 196 -7.73 -8.11 4.42
N PHE A 197 -6.96 -7.21 3.78
CA PHE A 197 -5.87 -7.61 2.87
C PHE A 197 -4.78 -8.37 3.63
N ILE A 198 -4.31 -7.80 4.75
CA ILE A 198 -3.27 -8.39 5.59
C ILE A 198 -3.70 -9.74 6.18
N GLU A 199 -4.91 -9.86 6.74
CA GLU A 199 -5.37 -11.13 7.30
C GLU A 199 -5.57 -12.21 6.22
N SER A 200 -6.01 -11.84 5.00
CA SER A 200 -6.15 -12.78 3.88
C SER A 200 -4.80 -13.39 3.51
N TRP A 201 -3.79 -12.55 3.24
CA TRP A 201 -2.45 -13.00 2.86
C TRP A 201 -1.78 -13.80 3.99
N LEU A 202 -1.75 -13.27 5.22
CA LEU A 202 -1.08 -13.92 6.36
C LEU A 202 -1.64 -15.30 6.70
N ARG A 203 -2.96 -15.51 6.50
CA ARG A 203 -3.62 -16.80 6.72
C ARG A 203 -3.30 -17.77 5.59
N ARG A 204 -3.37 -17.33 4.34
CA ARG A 204 -2.99 -18.15 3.17
C ARG A 204 -1.55 -18.62 3.22
N ALA A 205 -0.63 -17.72 3.60
CA ALA A 205 0.79 -18.02 3.78
C ALA A 205 1.11 -18.81 5.06
N GLY A 206 0.13 -19.06 5.94
CA GLY A 206 0.31 -19.89 7.15
C GLY A 206 1.25 -19.27 8.20
N VAL A 207 1.37 -17.94 8.23
CA VAL A 207 2.29 -17.17 9.11
C VAL A 207 1.59 -16.22 10.06
N ARG A 208 0.26 -16.05 9.99
CA ARG A 208 -0.54 -15.15 10.85
C ARG A 208 -0.23 -15.25 12.35
N GLN A 209 0.06 -16.44 12.84
CA GLN A 209 0.37 -16.76 14.24
C GLN A 209 1.76 -16.30 14.70
N LEU A 210 2.67 -15.93 13.79
CA LEU A 210 3.94 -15.29 14.13
C LEU A 210 3.72 -13.90 14.72
N PHE A 211 2.74 -13.16 14.17
CA PHE A 211 2.45 -11.79 14.53
C PHE A 211 1.63 -11.71 15.82
N HIS A 212 2.27 -11.20 16.88
CA HIS A 212 1.60 -10.94 18.16
C HIS A 212 0.53 -9.85 18.03
N ARG A 213 0.85 -8.79 17.29
CA ARG A 213 -0.04 -7.66 17.03
C ARG A 213 0.08 -7.23 15.58
N ILE A 214 -1.04 -6.74 15.07
CA ILE A 214 -1.18 -6.16 13.74
C ILE A 214 -1.84 -4.79 13.97
N PHE A 215 -1.17 -3.74 13.53
CA PHE A 215 -1.64 -2.37 13.57
C PHE A 215 -1.77 -1.88 12.13
N THR A 216 -3.01 -1.57 11.73
CA THR A 216 -3.35 -1.22 10.34
C THR A 216 -4.78 -0.67 10.29
N ASN A 217 -5.19 -0.06 9.19
CA ASN A 217 -6.52 0.55 9.04
C ASN A 217 -7.62 -0.53 9.13
N PRO A 218 -8.61 -0.39 10.04
CA PRO A 218 -9.71 -1.35 10.15
C PRO A 218 -10.55 -1.40 8.86
N ALA A 219 -10.72 -2.59 8.30
CA ALA A 219 -11.59 -2.85 7.16
C ALA A 219 -12.56 -4.00 7.43
N THR A 220 -13.84 -3.77 7.12
CA THR A 220 -14.95 -4.71 7.34
C THR A 220 -15.97 -4.61 6.21
N PHE A 221 -16.53 -5.74 5.78
CA PHE A 221 -17.66 -5.74 4.85
C PHE A 221 -18.93 -5.21 5.55
N ASN A 222 -19.65 -4.33 4.86
CA ASN A 222 -20.96 -3.87 5.29
C ASN A 222 -22.09 -4.78 4.76
N LYS A 223 -23.32 -4.51 5.19
CA LYS A 223 -24.52 -5.27 4.79
C LYS A 223 -24.81 -5.31 3.27
N ASN A 224 -24.16 -4.47 2.48
CA ASN A 224 -24.29 -4.42 1.01
C ASN A 224 -23.12 -5.13 0.30
N GLY A 225 -22.25 -5.85 1.02
CA GLY A 225 -21.08 -6.53 0.44
C GLY A 225 -19.90 -5.62 0.08
N ARG A 226 -19.93 -4.33 0.45
CA ARG A 226 -18.82 -3.39 0.22
C ARG A 226 -17.83 -3.45 1.38
N LEU A 227 -16.54 -3.56 1.06
CA LEU A 227 -15.45 -3.37 2.03
C LEU A 227 -15.35 -1.89 2.43
N VAL A 228 -15.49 -1.61 3.73
CA VAL A 228 -15.42 -0.25 4.29
C VAL A 228 -14.16 -0.13 5.13
N LEU A 229 -13.27 0.81 4.77
CA LEU A 229 -12.11 1.19 5.56
C LEU A 229 -12.47 2.28 6.56
N ARG A 230 -11.72 2.33 7.67
CA ARG A 230 -11.68 3.43 8.64
C ARG A 230 -10.22 3.77 8.94
N PRO A 231 -9.89 5.01 9.32
CA PRO A 231 -8.55 5.34 9.81
C PRO A 231 -8.22 4.54 11.07
N PHE A 232 -6.93 4.22 11.27
CA PHE A 232 -6.48 3.50 12.46
C PHE A 232 -6.53 4.37 13.73
N HIS A 233 -6.09 5.63 13.63
CA HIS A 233 -6.21 6.65 14.67
C HIS A 233 -6.21 8.06 14.07
N SER A 234 -6.44 9.08 14.90
CA SER A 234 -6.14 10.48 14.57
C SER A 234 -4.82 10.91 15.22
N HIS A 235 -4.08 11.82 14.59
CA HIS A 235 -2.79 12.30 15.08
C HIS A 235 -2.46 13.73 14.63
N GLU A 236 -1.49 14.36 15.27
CA GLU A 236 -1.00 15.71 14.92
C GLU A 236 0.28 15.69 14.05
N CYS A 237 0.74 14.51 13.60
CA CYS A 237 1.96 14.37 12.81
C CYS A 237 1.84 15.02 11.42
N GLN A 238 2.63 16.06 11.16
CA GLN A 238 2.65 16.81 9.89
C GLN A 238 3.37 16.10 8.73
N ARG A 239 3.81 14.84 8.92
CA ARG A 239 4.56 14.05 7.92
C ARG A 239 3.83 12.79 7.46
N CYS A 240 2.76 12.40 8.14
CA CYS A 240 2.02 11.15 7.89
C CYS A 240 0.63 11.47 7.31
N PRO A 241 0.05 10.55 6.51
CA PRO A 241 -1.32 10.71 6.03
C PRO A 241 -2.32 10.64 7.20
N ASP A 242 -3.44 11.35 7.08
CA ASP A 242 -4.39 11.61 8.19
C ASP A 242 -4.91 10.36 8.92
N ASN A 243 -4.84 9.20 8.28
CA ASN A 243 -5.40 7.95 8.77
C ASN A 243 -4.48 7.15 9.70
N MET A 244 -3.15 7.36 9.65
CA MET A 244 -2.19 6.61 10.47
C MET A 244 -0.79 7.23 10.55
N CYS A 245 -0.28 7.44 11.76
CA CYS A 245 1.13 7.74 12.00
C CYS A 245 1.80 6.53 12.65
N LYS A 246 2.54 5.75 11.85
CA LYS A 246 3.29 4.58 12.34
C LYS A 246 4.23 4.91 13.51
N GLN A 247 4.83 6.11 13.54
CA GLN A 247 5.70 6.55 14.65
C GLN A 247 4.97 6.65 16.00
N VAL A 248 3.72 7.14 16.00
CA VAL A 248 2.90 7.18 17.23
C VAL A 248 2.66 5.75 17.73
N VAL A 249 2.29 4.83 16.82
CA VAL A 249 2.08 3.43 17.18
C VAL A 249 3.34 2.76 17.73
N VAL A 250 4.51 2.95 17.11
CA VAL A 250 5.78 2.41 17.64
C VAL A 250 6.06 2.94 19.04
N ARG A 251 5.94 4.25 19.28
CA ARG A 251 6.21 4.87 20.58
C ARG A 251 5.28 4.35 21.68
N ASP A 252 3.97 4.38 21.43
CA ASP A 252 2.96 3.95 22.39
C ASP A 252 3.09 2.44 22.69
N TYR A 253 3.36 1.65 21.66
CA TYR A 253 3.58 0.21 21.80
C TYR A 253 4.81 -0.10 22.65
N VAL A 254 5.95 0.51 22.33
CA VAL A 254 7.22 0.32 23.06
C VAL A 254 7.10 0.79 24.50
N ALA A 255 6.45 1.93 24.76
CA ALA A 255 6.22 2.45 26.11
C ALA A 255 5.37 1.49 26.93
N ARG A 256 4.20 1.07 26.41
CA ARG A 256 3.30 0.10 27.08
C ARG A 256 4.00 -1.24 27.35
N ARG A 257 4.69 -1.81 26.35
CA ARG A 257 5.44 -3.09 26.53
C ARG A 257 6.60 -2.94 27.51
N THR A 258 7.26 -1.78 27.58
CA THR A 258 8.32 -1.51 28.57
C THR A 258 7.75 -1.52 29.99
N GLN A 259 6.59 -0.90 30.20
CA GLN A 259 5.88 -0.92 31.48
C GLN A 259 5.42 -2.34 31.87
N GLU A 260 4.76 -3.05 30.96
CA GLU A 260 4.29 -4.43 31.17
C GLU A 260 5.42 -5.44 31.48
N ARG A 261 6.64 -5.16 31.02
CA ARG A 261 7.82 -6.02 31.20
C ARG A 261 8.73 -5.58 32.35
N GLY A 262 8.48 -4.40 32.94
CA GLY A 262 9.36 -3.79 33.95
C GLY A 262 10.75 -3.39 33.46
N ARG A 263 11.03 -3.50 32.16
CA ARG A 263 12.35 -3.21 31.53
C ARG A 263 12.18 -2.90 30.03
N PRO A 264 13.09 -2.14 29.40
CA PRO A 264 13.07 -1.92 27.96
C PRO A 264 13.35 -3.21 27.16
N PHE A 265 13.16 -3.17 25.85
CA PHE A 265 13.74 -4.19 24.95
C PHE A 265 15.26 -3.98 24.88
N GLN A 266 16.02 -5.06 24.65
CA GLN A 266 17.47 -4.96 24.44
C GLN A 266 17.80 -4.27 23.11
N ARG A 267 16.95 -4.49 22.10
CA ARG A 267 17.02 -3.89 20.78
C ARG A 267 15.65 -3.92 20.10
N ILE A 268 15.34 -2.86 19.38
CA ILE A 268 14.19 -2.77 18.48
C ILE A 268 14.71 -2.86 17.04
N PHE A 269 13.97 -3.57 16.21
CA PHE A 269 14.21 -3.73 14.78
C PHE A 269 12.98 -3.22 14.03
N TYR A 270 13.20 -2.54 12.90
CA TYR A 270 12.13 -2.10 12.00
C TYR A 270 12.47 -2.50 10.57
N VAL A 271 11.62 -3.27 9.92
CA VAL A 271 11.74 -3.67 8.51
C VAL A 271 10.63 -2.97 7.73
N GLY A 272 11.01 -2.27 6.67
CA GLY A 272 10.11 -1.45 5.86
C GLY A 272 10.78 -1.02 4.56
N ASP A 273 10.04 -0.35 3.69
CA ASP A 273 10.51 0.13 2.38
C ASP A 273 10.07 1.58 2.11
N GLY A 274 8.89 1.99 2.60
CA GLY A 274 8.17 3.15 2.10
C GLY A 274 8.48 4.47 2.80
N ALA A 275 8.01 5.58 2.23
CA ALA A 275 8.17 6.90 2.85
C ALA A 275 7.39 7.02 4.18
N ASN A 276 6.30 6.27 4.32
CA ASN A 276 5.53 6.06 5.55
C ASN A 276 6.34 5.41 6.70
N ASP A 277 7.40 4.64 6.38
CA ASP A 277 8.29 3.99 7.35
C ASP A 277 9.47 4.85 7.81
N PHE A 278 9.77 5.94 7.12
CA PHE A 278 10.80 6.87 7.57
C PHE A 278 10.44 7.52 8.92
N CYS A 279 9.17 7.87 9.12
CA CYS A 279 8.71 8.48 10.37
C CYS A 279 8.88 7.57 11.61
N PRO A 280 8.41 6.30 11.64
CA PRO A 280 8.68 5.41 12.77
C PRO A 280 10.16 5.14 12.99
N ALA A 281 10.97 5.03 11.92
CA ALA A 281 12.41 4.81 12.04
C ALA A 281 13.15 5.95 12.78
N LEU A 282 12.68 7.20 12.68
CA LEU A 282 13.22 8.33 13.46
C LEU A 282 12.98 8.22 14.98
N SER A 283 12.10 7.32 15.43
CA SER A 283 11.89 7.08 16.88
C SER A 283 12.84 6.04 17.49
N LEU A 284 13.63 5.35 16.64
CA LEU A 284 14.56 4.32 17.06
C LEU A 284 15.85 4.92 17.66
N GLY A 285 16.41 4.27 18.68
CA GLY A 285 17.63 4.70 19.35
C GLY A 285 18.92 4.23 18.66
N PRO A 286 20.10 4.70 19.12
CA PRO A 286 21.39 4.35 18.50
C PRO A 286 21.83 2.88 18.66
N ARG A 287 21.07 2.09 19.43
CA ARG A 287 21.24 0.63 19.52
C ARG A 287 20.29 -0.11 18.58
N ASP A 288 19.20 0.51 18.17
CA ASP A 288 18.17 -0.10 17.35
C ASP A 288 18.60 -0.15 15.88
N VAL A 289 17.92 -0.95 15.07
CA VAL A 289 18.29 -1.20 13.68
C VAL A 289 17.10 -0.94 12.77
N ALA A 290 17.32 -0.08 11.78
CA ALA A 290 16.40 0.11 10.67
C ALA A 290 16.88 -0.71 9.47
N PHE A 291 15.97 -1.53 8.93
CA PHE A 291 16.15 -2.31 7.71
C PHE A 291 15.28 -1.69 6.60
N PRO A 292 15.73 -0.62 5.92
CA PRO A 292 15.05 -0.12 4.74
C PRO A 292 15.28 -1.07 3.55
N ARG A 293 14.24 -1.37 2.77
CA ARG A 293 14.40 -2.09 1.51
C ARG A 293 15.28 -1.27 0.58
N ARG A 294 16.30 -1.89 0.00
CA ARG A 294 17.37 -1.18 -0.70
C ARG A 294 16.81 -0.45 -1.91
N ASP A 295 17.11 0.84 -1.95
CA ASP A 295 16.73 1.79 -3.01
C ASP A 295 15.25 2.14 -3.09
N PHE A 296 14.43 1.68 -2.13
CA PHE A 296 13.06 2.14 -1.90
C PHE A 296 13.03 3.48 -1.12
N PRO A 297 11.89 4.19 -1.02
CA PRO A 297 11.85 5.54 -0.46
C PRO A 297 12.40 5.68 0.97
N MET A 298 12.20 4.70 1.85
CA MET A 298 12.79 4.67 3.20
C MET A 298 14.32 4.68 3.14
N HIS A 299 14.94 3.92 2.22
CA HIS A 299 16.40 3.91 2.05
C HIS A 299 16.91 5.30 1.64
N ARG A 300 16.27 5.90 0.62
CA ARG A 300 16.65 7.21 0.09
C ARG A 300 16.54 8.30 1.16
N LEU A 301 15.40 8.38 1.86
CA LEU A 301 15.17 9.38 2.92
C LEU A 301 16.15 9.23 4.09
N ILE A 302 16.55 8.02 4.46
CA ILE A 302 17.56 7.78 5.50
C ILE A 302 18.95 8.25 5.03
N THR A 303 19.34 7.92 3.80
CA THR A 303 20.62 8.36 3.21
C THR A 303 20.69 9.88 3.08
N GLU A 304 19.67 10.52 2.50
CA GLU A 304 19.54 11.98 2.41
C GLU A 304 19.60 12.66 3.79
N THR A 305 19.00 12.05 4.82
CA THR A 305 19.06 12.56 6.20
C THR A 305 20.45 12.44 6.80
N HIS A 306 21.16 11.33 6.56
CA HIS A 306 22.55 11.18 7.02
C HIS A 306 23.50 12.18 6.34
N GLU A 307 23.30 12.46 5.05
CA GLU A 307 24.10 13.42 4.29
C GLU A 307 23.81 14.87 4.71
N ALA A 308 22.53 15.25 4.81
CA ALA A 308 22.12 16.63 5.10
C ALA A 308 22.21 16.99 6.60
N MET A 309 22.00 16.02 7.50
CA MET A 309 21.93 16.23 8.96
C MET A 309 22.61 15.07 9.72
N PRO A 310 23.95 14.96 9.69
CA PRO A 310 24.69 13.90 10.38
C PRO A 310 24.31 13.79 11.87
N GLY A 311 23.86 12.59 12.28
CA GLY A 311 23.46 12.29 13.66
C GLY A 311 21.98 12.54 14.00
N GLU A 312 21.19 13.14 13.11
CA GLU A 312 19.73 13.26 13.29
C GLU A 312 19.05 11.89 13.22
N PHE A 313 19.41 11.06 12.22
CA PHE A 313 19.01 9.67 12.16
C PHE A 313 19.93 8.81 13.03
N LYS A 314 19.40 8.31 14.16
CA LYS A 314 20.20 7.68 15.21
C LYS A 314 20.41 6.17 15.04
N ALA A 315 19.42 5.47 14.50
CA ALA A 315 19.45 4.02 14.41
C ALA A 315 20.49 3.50 13.41
N VAL A 316 20.93 2.26 13.61
CA VAL A 316 21.86 1.60 12.70
C VAL A 316 21.11 1.19 11.44
N THR A 317 21.40 1.83 10.31
CA THR A 317 20.79 1.50 9.02
C THR A 317 21.46 0.26 8.40
N VAL A 318 20.66 -0.71 7.96
CA VAL A 318 21.13 -1.92 7.26
C VAL A 318 20.20 -2.20 6.07
N PRO A 319 20.51 -1.68 4.86
CA PRO A 319 19.63 -1.84 3.70
C PRO A 319 19.56 -3.29 3.21
N TRP A 320 18.34 -3.81 3.00
CA TRP A 320 18.10 -5.21 2.63
C TRP A 320 17.53 -5.36 1.21
N VAL A 321 17.93 -6.42 0.51
CA VAL A 321 17.36 -6.86 -0.78
C VAL A 321 16.54 -8.16 -0.62
N SER A 322 16.92 -9.01 0.33
CA SER A 322 16.23 -10.28 0.65
C SER A 322 16.15 -10.51 2.15
N GLY A 323 15.14 -11.25 2.61
CA GLY A 323 14.94 -11.60 4.02
C GLY A 323 16.15 -12.31 4.65
N GLU A 324 16.97 -13.02 3.87
CA GLU A 324 18.22 -13.61 4.35
C GLU A 324 19.25 -12.58 4.82
N GLU A 325 19.31 -11.37 4.23
CA GLU A 325 20.21 -10.30 4.70
C GLU A 325 19.78 -9.81 6.10
N VAL A 326 18.47 -9.72 6.33
CA VAL A 326 17.89 -9.44 7.66
C VAL A 326 18.23 -10.58 8.63
N ILE A 327 18.08 -11.86 8.23
CA ILE A 327 18.49 -13.02 9.05
C ILE A 327 19.98 -12.93 9.44
N MET A 328 20.87 -12.64 8.48
CA MET A 328 22.31 -12.51 8.76
C MET A 328 22.60 -11.44 9.82
N ARG A 329 21.90 -10.31 9.78
CA ARG A 329 22.06 -9.25 10.79
C ARG A 329 21.46 -9.65 12.14
N LEU A 330 20.27 -10.26 12.16
CA LEU A 330 19.62 -10.72 13.39
C LEU A 330 20.44 -11.80 14.12
N ARG A 331 21.06 -12.73 13.38
CA ARG A 331 21.93 -13.78 13.97
C ARG A 331 23.07 -13.22 14.83
N LYS A 332 23.66 -12.08 14.44
CA LYS A 332 24.75 -11.43 15.20
C LYS A 332 24.25 -10.97 16.58
N HIS A 333 23.13 -10.26 16.63
CA HIS A 333 22.52 -9.74 17.87
C HIS A 333 21.98 -10.83 18.81
N VAL A 334 21.69 -12.02 18.29
CA VAL A 334 21.15 -13.16 19.06
C VAL A 334 22.26 -14.00 19.71
N ALA A 335 23.47 -13.96 19.16
CA ALA A 335 24.66 -14.59 19.74
C ALA A 335 25.32 -13.75 20.85
N GLU A 336 25.03 -12.44 20.87
CA GLU A 336 25.30 -11.48 21.95
C GLU A 336 24.32 -11.64 23.14
#